data_AF-A0A8C4LBU2-F1
#
_entry.id   AF-A0A8C4LBU2-F1
#
_cell.length_a   1.000
_cell.length_b   1.000
_cell.length_c   1.000
_cell.angle_alpha   90.00
_cell.angle_beta   90.00
_cell.angle_gamma   90.00
#
_symmetry.space_group_name_H-M   'P 1'
#
loop_
_entity.id
_entity.type
_entity.pdbx_description
1 polymer ?
#
loop_
_entity_poly.entity_id
_entity_poly.type
_entity_poly.pdbx_seq_one_letter_code
_entity_poly.pdbx_strand_id
1 'polypeptide(L)'
;MEPLSAPVWRGYIPWWGLLLAITLLNFWKPPTAAQHTIESVPPNAVVGKDAILFVTNLPENLLGYVWYTGDRVEPKLQILSYVIDSSEITPWPRYNGQEKIYPDGSLLFQNATQEDTGYYILQVLKRTLTLLYEVGTRQLHIHRESFLSDRWVSVGVNSTSHKQD
;
A
#
# COMPACT_ATOMS: atom_id res chain seq x y z
N MET A 1 -35.57 33.30 -64.42
CA MET A 1 -35.69 33.24 -62.95
C MET A 1 -34.97 31.97 -62.52
N GLU A 2 -33.68 32.07 -62.22
CA GLU A 2 -32.89 30.96 -61.69
C GLU A 2 -32.83 31.05 -60.15
N PRO A 3 -32.96 29.95 -59.42
CA PRO A 3 -32.67 29.91 -58.00
C PRO A 3 -31.17 29.67 -57.78
N LEU A 4 -30.59 30.41 -56.83
CA LEU A 4 -29.22 30.24 -56.35
C LEU A 4 -29.10 28.97 -55.50
N SER A 5 -28.31 28.00 -55.97
CA SER A 5 -27.84 26.87 -55.17
C SER A 5 -26.89 27.36 -54.08
N ALA A 6 -27.29 27.22 -52.81
CA ALA A 6 -26.40 27.40 -51.67
C ALA A 6 -25.58 26.12 -51.44
N PRO A 7 -24.25 26.19 -51.22
CA PRO A 7 -23.49 25.03 -50.83
C PRO A 7 -23.74 24.71 -49.35
N VAL A 8 -24.14 23.46 -49.09
CA VAL A 8 -24.19 22.88 -47.74
C VAL A 8 -22.75 22.71 -47.25
N TRP A 9 -22.29 23.62 -46.39
CA TRP A 9 -21.03 23.48 -45.67
C TRP A 9 -21.19 22.41 -44.59
N ARG A 10 -21.10 21.14 -44.99
CA ARG A 10 -20.93 20.03 -44.05
C ARG A 10 -19.46 20.04 -43.62
N GLY A 11 -19.19 20.66 -42.48
CA GLY A 11 -17.86 20.85 -41.92
C GLY A 11 -17.12 19.52 -41.78
N TYR A 12 -16.28 19.21 -42.77
CA TYR A 12 -15.31 18.13 -42.71
C TYR A 12 -14.23 18.55 -41.71
N ILE A 13 -14.30 18.01 -40.50
CA ILE A 13 -13.19 18.14 -39.55
C ILE A 13 -12.03 17.35 -40.18
N PRO A 14 -10.92 18.01 -40.57
CA PRO A 14 -9.81 17.31 -41.19
C PRO A 14 -9.28 16.29 -40.17
N TRP A 15 -9.20 15.03 -40.60
CA TRP A 15 -8.70 13.92 -39.80
C TRP A 15 -7.36 14.20 -39.10
N TRP A 16 -6.51 15.07 -39.67
CA TRP A 16 -5.31 15.60 -39.04
C TRP A 16 -5.57 16.35 -37.73
N GLY A 17 -6.65 17.12 -37.63
CA GLY A 17 -7.05 17.79 -36.40
C GLY A 17 -7.45 16.80 -35.30
N LEU A 18 -8.10 15.70 -35.68
CA LEU A 18 -8.41 14.60 -34.76
C LEU A 18 -7.12 13.91 -34.29
N LEU A 19 -6.19 13.63 -35.20
CA LEU A 19 -4.89 13.04 -34.87
C LEU A 19 -4.05 13.95 -33.96
N LEU A 20 -4.06 15.27 -34.19
CA LEU A 20 -3.42 16.26 -33.32
C LEU A 20 -4.05 16.25 -31.93
N ALA A 21 -5.38 16.25 -31.85
CA ALA A 21 -6.07 16.20 -30.57
C ALA A 21 -5.74 14.92 -29.78
N ILE A 22 -5.66 13.77 -30.44
CA ILE A 22 -5.28 12.49 -29.82
C ILE A 22 -3.82 12.50 -29.35
N THR A 23 -2.90 13.13 -30.09
CA THR A 23 -1.49 13.24 -29.67
C THR A 23 -1.31 14.19 -28.48
N LEU A 24 -1.97 15.36 -28.47
CA LEU A 24 -1.95 16.26 -27.31
C LEU A 24 -2.60 15.62 -26.08
N LEU A 25 -3.66 14.81 -26.24
CA LEU A 25 -4.32 14.11 -25.13
C LEU A 25 -3.40 13.08 -24.47
N ASN A 26 -2.53 12.41 -25.23
CA ASN A 26 -1.53 11.49 -24.70
C ASN A 26 -0.37 12.23 -24.02
N PHE A 27 0.00 13.42 -24.51
CA PHE A 27 1.03 14.25 -23.88
C PHE A 27 0.60 14.83 -22.52
N TRP A 28 -0.72 15.04 -22.32
CA TRP A 28 -1.26 15.50 -21.03
C TRP A 28 -1.43 14.36 -20.02
N LYS A 29 -1.24 13.09 -20.39
CA LYS A 29 -1.19 12.03 -19.37
C LYS A 29 0.09 12.26 -18.58
N PRO A 30 0.02 12.71 -17.30
CA PRO A 30 1.22 12.75 -16.50
C PRO A 30 1.82 11.34 -16.52
N PRO A 31 3.14 11.19 -16.68
CA PRO A 31 3.78 9.91 -16.42
C PRO A 31 3.20 9.41 -15.10
N THR A 32 2.78 8.14 -15.05
CA THR A 32 2.47 7.49 -13.78
C THR A 32 3.77 7.52 -12.98
N ALA A 33 3.99 8.62 -12.28
CA ALA A 33 5.11 8.78 -11.37
C ALA A 33 5.02 7.58 -10.44
N ALA A 34 6.14 6.87 -10.26
CA ALA A 34 6.21 5.78 -9.31
C ALA A 34 5.86 6.36 -7.93
N GLN A 35 4.58 6.28 -7.56
CA GLN A 35 4.11 6.77 -6.28
C GLN A 35 4.79 5.90 -5.23
N HIS A 36 5.35 6.53 -4.21
CA HIS A 36 5.87 5.79 -3.07
C HIS A 36 4.74 4.93 -2.53
N THR A 37 4.89 3.62 -2.61
CA THR A 37 3.79 2.70 -2.31
C THR A 37 4.15 1.91 -1.07
N ILE A 38 3.32 2.07 -0.05
CA ILE A 38 3.31 1.24 1.15
C ILE A 38 2.26 0.15 0.91
N GLU A 39 2.68 -1.10 0.96
CA GLU A 39 1.82 -2.26 0.75
C GLU A 39 1.77 -3.13 2.00
N SER A 40 0.62 -3.69 2.29
CA SER A 40 0.45 -4.68 3.34
C SER A 40 0.69 -6.07 2.77
N VAL A 41 1.65 -6.82 3.31
CA VAL A 41 1.99 -8.17 2.87
C VAL A 41 1.97 -9.12 4.08
N PRO A 42 1.11 -10.16 4.09
CA PRO A 42 0.02 -10.40 3.15
C PRO A 42 -1.08 -9.32 3.27
N PRO A 43 -1.92 -9.11 2.23
CA PRO A 43 -3.01 -8.13 2.28
C PRO A 43 -4.05 -8.41 3.36
N ASN A 44 -4.29 -9.68 3.66
CA ASN A 44 -5.16 -10.15 4.74
C ASN A 44 -4.30 -10.88 5.76
N ALA A 45 -3.68 -10.12 6.65
CA ALA A 45 -2.89 -10.70 7.73
C ALA A 45 -3.78 -11.45 8.71
N VAL A 46 -3.21 -12.45 9.38
CA VAL A 46 -3.91 -13.32 10.32
C VAL A 46 -3.31 -13.15 11.70
N VAL A 47 -4.17 -13.12 12.73
CA VAL A 47 -3.72 -13.04 14.12
C VAL A 47 -2.73 -14.18 14.40
N GLY A 48 -1.61 -13.83 15.01
CA GLY A 48 -0.55 -14.74 15.39
C GLY A 48 0.45 -15.08 14.27
N LYS A 49 0.35 -14.40 13.12
CA LYS A 49 1.28 -14.52 12.00
C LYS A 49 2.01 -13.19 11.78
N ASP A 50 3.13 -13.26 11.09
CA ASP A 50 3.89 -12.07 10.73
C ASP A 50 3.17 -11.30 9.62
N ALA A 51 3.18 -9.97 9.74
CA ALA A 51 2.64 -9.05 8.75
C ALA A 51 3.62 -7.91 8.50
N ILE A 52 3.80 -7.48 7.27
CA ILE A 52 4.73 -6.38 6.93
C ILE A 52 4.03 -5.26 6.17
N LEU A 53 4.34 -4.03 6.54
CA LEU A 53 4.13 -2.84 5.73
C LEU A 53 5.38 -2.64 4.89
N PHE A 54 5.32 -3.16 3.67
CA PHE A 54 6.40 -3.13 2.69
C PHE A 54 6.45 -1.79 1.98
N VAL A 55 7.64 -1.19 1.89
CA VAL A 55 7.82 0.15 1.34
C VAL A 55 8.63 0.09 0.06
N THR A 56 8.14 0.74 -0.99
CA THR A 56 8.80 0.76 -2.31
C THR A 56 8.98 2.16 -2.86
N ASN A 57 9.92 2.28 -3.81
CA ASN A 57 10.21 3.49 -4.57
C ASN A 57 10.66 4.69 -3.74
N LEU A 58 11.31 4.47 -2.59
CA LEU A 58 11.86 5.55 -1.77
C LEU A 58 12.98 6.32 -2.50
N PRO A 59 13.17 7.63 -2.23
CA PRO A 59 14.31 8.37 -2.77
C PRO A 59 15.63 7.84 -2.21
N GLU A 60 16.73 7.99 -2.96
CA GLU A 60 18.04 7.46 -2.56
C GLU A 60 18.70 8.24 -1.41
N ASN A 61 18.42 9.53 -1.26
CA ASN A 61 19.17 10.41 -0.34
C ASN A 61 18.44 10.69 0.98
N LEU A 62 18.28 9.64 1.78
CA LEU A 62 17.60 9.67 3.08
C LEU A 62 18.59 9.62 4.24
N LEU A 63 18.19 10.22 5.37
CA LEU A 63 18.85 10.11 6.67
C LEU A 63 18.18 9.06 7.56
N GLY A 64 16.88 8.86 7.39
CA GLY A 64 16.14 7.95 8.24
C GLY A 64 14.64 7.88 7.97
N TYR A 65 14.01 7.01 8.74
CA TYR A 65 12.59 6.66 8.69
C TYR A 65 11.97 6.87 10.06
N VAL A 66 10.70 7.24 10.09
CA VAL A 66 9.89 7.24 11.31
C VAL A 66 8.51 6.70 11.01
N TRP A 67 8.10 5.67 11.75
CA TRP A 67 6.77 5.09 11.69
C TRP A 67 5.87 5.63 12.78
N TYR A 68 4.63 5.91 12.41
CA TYR A 68 3.56 6.36 13.29
C TYR A 68 2.35 5.44 13.16
N THR A 69 1.62 5.25 14.24
CA THR A 69 0.28 4.65 14.21
C THR A 69 -0.79 5.73 14.03
N GLY A 70 -1.92 5.38 13.44
CA GLY A 70 -3.02 6.29 13.13
C GLY A 70 -2.86 7.01 11.79
N ASP A 71 -3.67 8.04 11.62
CA ASP A 71 -3.81 8.86 10.41
C ASP A 71 -3.20 10.26 10.57
N ARG A 72 -2.39 10.48 11.61
CA ARG A 72 -1.73 11.76 11.91
C ARG A 72 -0.31 11.57 12.39
N VAL A 73 0.53 12.56 12.11
CA VAL A 73 1.91 12.62 12.61
C VAL A 73 1.93 13.37 13.92
N GLU A 74 1.93 12.63 15.03
CA GLU A 74 2.03 13.17 16.39
C GLU A 74 3.12 12.42 17.17
N PRO A 75 3.94 13.09 18.01
CA PRO A 75 5.03 12.42 18.74
C PRO A 75 4.60 11.24 19.61
N LYS A 76 3.42 11.32 20.23
CA LYS A 76 2.83 10.23 21.04
C LYS A 76 2.40 9.02 20.21
N LEU A 77 2.36 9.14 18.87
CA LEU A 77 1.96 8.08 17.95
C LEU A 77 3.16 7.39 17.29
N GLN A 78 4.38 7.82 17.59
CA GLN A 78 5.61 7.23 17.04
C GLN A 78 5.83 5.81 17.57
N ILE A 79 6.21 4.91 16.67
CA ILE A 79 6.49 3.50 16.93
C ILE A 79 8.01 3.28 16.95
N LEU A 80 8.66 3.43 15.80
CA LEU A 80 10.09 3.22 15.61
C LEU A 80 10.66 4.29 14.68
N SER A 81 11.89 4.70 14.93
CA SER A 81 12.71 5.40 13.94
C SER A 81 13.97 4.62 13.61
N TYR A 82 14.46 4.79 12.39
CA TYR A 82 15.70 4.19 11.91
C TYR A 82 16.58 5.24 11.28
N VAL A 83 17.84 5.30 11.72
CA VAL A 83 18.87 6.16 11.14
C VAL A 83 19.72 5.32 10.18
N ILE A 84 19.76 5.70 8.91
CA ILE A 84 20.37 4.88 7.85
C ILE A 84 21.89 4.76 8.05
N ASP A 85 22.56 5.87 8.32
CA ASP A 85 24.03 5.92 8.38
C ASP A 85 24.62 5.13 9.56
N SER A 86 23.94 5.13 10.71
CA SER A 86 24.36 4.38 11.89
C SER A 86 23.67 3.03 12.03
N SER A 87 22.66 2.73 11.19
CA SER A 87 21.76 1.58 11.34
C SER A 87 21.12 1.51 12.73
N GLU A 88 20.91 2.67 13.37
CA GLU A 88 20.39 2.76 14.72
C GLU A 88 18.86 2.77 14.71
N ILE A 89 18.27 1.99 15.61
CA ILE A 89 16.82 1.93 15.82
C ILE A 89 16.50 2.60 17.15
N THR A 90 15.58 3.55 17.13
CA THR A 90 15.08 4.19 18.35
C THR A 90 13.61 3.80 18.57
N PRO A 91 13.27 3.16 19.70
CA PRO A 91 11.90 2.90 20.08
C PRO A 91 11.22 4.15 20.64
N TRP A 92 9.94 4.30 20.35
CA TRP A 92 9.11 5.45 20.70
C TRP A 92 7.86 5.02 21.51
N PRO A 93 6.99 5.94 21.96
CA PRO A 93 5.93 5.62 22.92
C PRO A 93 4.91 4.56 22.50
N ARG A 94 4.72 4.32 21.19
CA ARG A 94 3.82 3.28 20.68
C ARG A 94 4.52 1.98 20.31
N TYR A 95 5.80 1.85 20.62
CA TYR A 95 6.51 0.59 20.44
C TYR A 95 5.99 -0.46 21.43
N ASN A 96 5.42 -1.54 20.90
CA ASN A 96 4.91 -2.65 21.71
C ASN A 96 5.92 -3.80 21.84
N GLY A 97 7.09 -3.71 21.20
CA GLY A 97 8.13 -4.75 21.26
C GLY A 97 8.00 -5.84 20.22
N GLN A 98 6.93 -5.81 19.42
CA GLN A 98 6.65 -6.79 18.36
C GLN A 98 6.97 -6.24 16.97
N GLU A 99 7.17 -4.93 16.87
CA GLU A 99 7.49 -4.26 15.62
C GLU A 99 8.99 -4.29 15.33
N LYS A 100 9.35 -4.40 14.06
CA LYS A 100 10.74 -4.30 13.61
C LYS A 100 10.82 -3.48 12.34
N ILE A 101 11.65 -2.45 12.36
CA ILE A 101 11.92 -1.64 11.18
C ILE A 101 13.12 -2.21 10.41
N TYR A 102 13.02 -2.22 9.09
CA TYR A 102 14.07 -2.69 8.18
C TYR A 102 14.80 -1.51 7.50
N PRO A 103 16.03 -1.73 6.97
CA PRO A 103 16.80 -0.68 6.31
C PRO A 103 16.15 -0.08 5.06
N ASP A 104 15.21 -0.79 4.45
CA ASP A 104 14.38 -0.31 3.34
C ASP A 104 13.20 0.56 3.80
N GLY A 105 13.07 0.80 5.11
CA GLY A 105 11.97 1.54 5.72
C GLY A 105 10.72 0.71 5.97
N SER A 106 10.70 -0.58 5.62
CA SER A 106 9.56 -1.47 5.87
C SER A 106 9.38 -1.75 7.36
N LEU A 107 8.13 -1.93 7.79
CA LEU A 107 7.78 -2.23 9.20
C LEU A 107 7.13 -3.61 9.30
N LEU A 108 7.78 -4.52 10.03
CA LEU A 108 7.28 -5.84 10.35
C LEU A 108 6.56 -5.82 11.69
N PHE A 109 5.42 -6.50 11.77
CA PHE A 109 4.71 -6.87 12.97
C PHE A 109 4.89 -8.38 13.18
N GLN A 110 5.65 -8.76 14.20
CA GLN A 110 5.85 -10.16 14.56
C GLN A 110 4.67 -10.67 15.36
N ASN A 111 4.16 -11.86 15.02
CA ASN A 111 3.03 -12.46 15.74
C ASN A 111 1.85 -11.49 15.88
N ALA A 112 1.44 -10.89 14.76
CA ALA A 112 0.56 -9.75 14.71
C ALA A 112 -0.77 -10.00 15.43
N THR A 113 -1.23 -9.01 16.18
CA THR A 113 -2.43 -9.08 17.01
C THR A 113 -3.58 -8.31 16.39
N GLN A 114 -4.79 -8.48 16.92
CA GLN A 114 -5.92 -7.69 16.44
C GLN A 114 -5.79 -6.20 16.80
N GLU A 115 -4.96 -5.84 17.79
CA GLU A 115 -4.68 -4.46 18.19
C GLU A 115 -3.78 -3.72 17.20
N ASP A 116 -3.03 -4.45 16.38
CA ASP A 116 -2.18 -3.89 15.31
C ASP A 116 -3.00 -3.54 14.04
N THR A 117 -4.32 -3.71 14.09
CA THR A 117 -5.19 -3.24 13.00
C THR A 117 -5.36 -1.73 13.09
N GLY A 118 -5.01 -1.02 12.02
CA GLY A 118 -5.12 0.44 12.00
C GLY A 118 -4.45 1.08 10.80
N TYR A 119 -4.46 2.41 10.80
CA TYR A 119 -3.66 3.20 9.86
C TYR A 119 -2.24 3.37 10.38
N TYR A 120 -1.30 3.48 9.45
CA TYR A 120 0.10 3.69 9.72
C TYR A 120 0.66 4.71 8.74
N ILE A 121 1.52 5.59 9.23
CA ILE A 121 2.18 6.62 8.43
C ILE A 121 3.68 6.42 8.50
N LEU A 122 4.32 6.49 7.33
CA LEU A 122 5.77 6.57 7.21
C LEU A 122 6.18 8.00 6.88
N GLN A 123 7.04 8.59 7.73
CA GLN A 123 7.81 9.77 7.37
C GLN A 123 9.25 9.41 7.02
N VAL A 124 9.79 10.09 6.02
CA VAL A 124 11.19 10.00 5.64
C VAL A 124 11.89 11.33 5.87
N LEU A 125 13.14 11.26 6.32
CA LEU A 125 13.99 12.42 6.50
C LEU A 125 14.99 12.49 5.35
N LYS A 126 14.96 13.57 4.55
CA LYS A 126 15.95 13.79 3.47
C LYS A 126 17.24 14.40 3.99
N ARG A 127 18.39 13.95 3.46
CA ARG A 127 19.71 14.46 3.85
C ARG A 127 19.96 15.91 3.45
N THR A 128 19.56 16.31 2.25
CA THR A 128 19.92 17.62 1.69
C THR A 128 19.19 18.80 2.33
N LEU A 129 17.99 18.58 2.89
CA LEU A 129 17.12 19.66 3.37
C LEU A 129 16.70 19.51 4.83
N THR A 130 17.05 18.40 5.50
CA THR A 130 16.57 18.04 6.84
C THR A 130 15.04 18.19 6.96
N LEU A 131 14.32 17.96 5.85
CA LEU A 131 12.85 18.01 5.81
C LEU A 131 12.31 16.60 6.01
N LEU A 132 11.37 16.48 6.94
CA LEU A 132 10.47 15.34 7.04
C LEU A 132 9.34 15.53 6.04
N TYR A 133 9.04 14.50 5.27
CA TYR A 133 7.79 14.45 4.51
C TYR A 133 7.16 13.07 4.61
N GLU A 134 5.84 13.04 4.50
CA GLU A 134 5.05 11.82 4.53
C GLU A 134 5.18 11.08 3.20
N VAL A 135 5.58 9.82 3.28
CA VAL A 135 5.66 8.91 2.13
C VAL A 135 4.25 8.44 1.76
N GLY A 136 3.44 8.14 2.76
CA GLY A 136 2.05 7.72 2.60
C GLY A 136 1.45 7.15 3.87
N THR A 137 0.15 6.87 3.78
CA THR A 137 -0.64 6.23 4.82
C THR A 137 -1.11 4.87 4.32
N ARG A 138 -0.95 3.82 5.13
CA ARG A 138 -1.45 2.47 4.81
C ARG A 138 -2.26 1.91 5.95
N GLN A 139 -3.38 1.28 5.61
CA GLN A 139 -4.16 0.50 6.56
C GLN A 139 -3.62 -0.93 6.62
N LEU A 140 -3.35 -1.42 7.83
CA LEU A 140 -3.06 -2.82 8.11
C LEU A 140 -4.33 -3.46 8.67
N HIS A 141 -4.74 -4.59 8.09
CA HIS A 141 -5.90 -5.33 8.55
C HIS A 141 -5.51 -6.75 8.95
N ILE A 142 -5.85 -7.11 10.19
CA ILE A 142 -5.52 -8.42 10.76
C ILE A 142 -6.82 -9.10 11.17
N HIS A 143 -7.06 -10.26 10.57
CA HIS A 143 -8.25 -11.06 10.84
C HIS A 143 -7.95 -12.21 11.79
N ARG A 144 -8.94 -12.57 12.59
CA ARG A 144 -8.90 -13.83 13.34
C ARG A 144 -9.20 -14.99 12.39
N GLU A 145 -8.34 -16.00 12.39
CA GLU A 145 -8.58 -17.21 11.61
C GLU A 145 -9.83 -17.93 12.14
N SER A 146 -10.79 -18.19 11.25
CA SER A 146 -12.00 -18.93 11.60
C SER A 146 -11.75 -20.43 11.37
N PHE A 147 -11.69 -21.21 12.45
CA PHE A 147 -11.47 -22.67 12.44
C PHE A 147 -12.62 -23.51 11.82
N LEU A 148 -13.43 -22.93 10.94
CA LEU A 148 -14.59 -23.62 10.36
C LEU A 148 -14.25 -24.47 9.13
N SER A 149 -13.04 -24.35 8.58
CA SER A 149 -12.61 -25.14 7.40
C SER A 149 -12.11 -26.54 7.75
N ASP A 150 -11.43 -26.71 8.90
CA ASP A 150 -10.71 -27.97 9.18
C ASP A 150 -11.58 -29.06 9.81
N ARG A 151 -12.78 -28.70 10.28
CA ARG A 151 -13.67 -29.61 11.01
C ARG A 151 -14.47 -30.54 10.10
N TRP A 152 -14.56 -30.26 8.80
CA TRP A 152 -15.33 -31.06 7.84
C TRP A 152 -14.51 -32.12 7.11
N VAL A 153 -13.17 -32.02 7.11
CA VAL A 153 -12.30 -33.00 6.47
C VAL A 153 -12.22 -34.31 7.29
N SER A 154 -12.46 -34.24 8.60
CA SER A 154 -12.35 -35.41 9.50
C SER A 154 -13.64 -36.19 9.71
N VAL A 155 -14.80 -35.69 9.25
CA VAL A 155 -16.11 -36.34 9.49
C VAL A 155 -16.48 -37.34 8.38
N GLY A 156 -15.73 -37.39 7.27
CA GLY A 156 -16.04 -38.23 6.10
C GLY A 156 -15.49 -39.66 6.10
N VAL A 157 -14.66 -40.07 7.08
CA VAL A 157 -13.99 -41.39 7.07
C VAL A 157 -14.35 -42.18 8.32
N ASN A 158 -15.58 -42.71 8.39
CA ASN A 158 -15.91 -43.91 9.17
C ASN A 158 -17.39 -44.29 8.93
N SER A 159 -17.67 -44.92 7.79
CA SER A 159 -18.91 -45.70 7.58
C SER A 159 -18.76 -46.66 6.40
N THR A 160 -18.26 -47.87 6.66
CA THR A 160 -18.48 -49.07 5.84
C THR A 160 -18.51 -50.26 6.81
N SER A 161 -19.70 -50.57 7.32
CA SER A 161 -20.57 -51.68 6.88
C SER A 161 -20.05 -53.05 7.30
N HIS A 162 -20.48 -53.48 8.48
CA HIS A 162 -20.58 -54.90 8.84
C HIS A 162 -21.90 -55.41 8.23
N LYS A 163 -21.83 -56.24 7.18
CA LYS A 163 -22.96 -57.04 6.71
C LYS A 163 -22.91 -58.38 7.43
N GLN A 164 -24.04 -58.75 8.02
CA GLN A 164 -24.31 -60.04 8.62
C GLN A 164 -25.29 -60.75 7.68
N ASP A 165 -24.88 -61.92 7.19
CA ASP A 165 -25.70 -63.06 6.77
C ASP A 165 -24.79 -64.31 6.83
#